data_AF-A0A935YZ56-F1
#
_entry.id   AF-A0A935YZ56-F1
#
_cell.length_a   1.000
_cell.length_b   1.000
_cell.length_c   1.000
_cell.angle_alpha   90.00
_cell.angle_beta   90.00
_cell.angle_gamma   90.00
#
_symmetry.space_group_name_H-M   'P 1'
#
loop_
_entity.id
_entity.type
_entity.pdbx_description
1 polymer ?
#
loop_
_entity_poly.entity_id
_entity_poly.type
_entity_poly.pdbx_seq_one_letter_code
_entity_poly.pdbx_strand_id
1 'polypeptide(L)'
;MTEVSFTIKFTSPEGDIEFWAQLAKGLCNDKRGAWLEEQFDRFGDKAASLITSIMNECERQSNAGGHAIMFDTWKRNKNRFYVTANGGWILEDLLPLMRELLLSCGVQNLVLEDPEWEY
;
A
#
# COMPACT_ATOMS: atom_id res chain seq x y z
N MET A 1 19.85 -5.71 -11.25
CA MET A 1 18.41 -5.48 -11.48
C MET A 1 18.03 -4.28 -10.64
N THR A 2 17.22 -3.37 -11.19
CA THR A 2 16.87 -2.09 -10.55
C THR A 2 15.70 -2.33 -9.61
N GLU A 3 15.92 -2.15 -8.31
CA GLU A 3 14.82 -2.01 -7.34
C GLU A 3 14.19 -0.63 -7.56
N VAL A 4 12.86 -0.61 -7.65
CA VAL A 4 12.09 0.62 -7.72
C VAL A 4 11.54 0.86 -6.32
N SER A 5 11.86 2.02 -5.76
CA SER A 5 11.26 2.47 -4.51
C SER A 5 10.01 3.28 -4.84
N PHE A 6 9.07 3.38 -3.91
CA PHE A 6 7.91 4.27 -4.05
C PHE A 6 7.44 4.72 -2.67
N THR A 7 6.90 5.92 -2.64
CA THR A 7 6.36 6.56 -1.44
C THR A 7 4.86 6.78 -1.59
N ILE A 8 4.12 6.30 -0.59
CA ILE A 8 2.69 6.53 -0.42
C ILE A 8 2.51 7.59 0.66
N LYS A 9 1.93 8.73 0.30
CA LYS A 9 1.57 9.80 1.23
C LYS A 9 0.08 9.99 1.21
N PHE A 10 -0.57 10.03 2.36
CA PHE A 10 -2.01 10.29 2.44
C PHE A 10 -2.40 10.87 3.79
N THR A 11 -3.61 11.40 3.85
CA THR A 11 -4.28 11.87 5.05
C THR A 11 -5.42 10.93 5.39
N SER A 12 -5.35 10.26 6.53
CA SER A 12 -6.43 9.44 7.06
C SER A 12 -7.60 10.29 7.59
N PRO A 13 -8.83 9.73 7.62
CA PRO A 13 -9.91 10.26 8.44
C PRO A 13 -9.49 10.38 9.91
N GLU A 14 -9.90 11.45 10.60
CA GLU A 14 -9.48 11.70 11.99
C GLU A 14 -9.86 10.56 12.96
N GLY A 15 -10.96 9.86 12.69
CA GLY A 15 -11.40 8.72 13.49
C GLY A 15 -10.59 7.43 13.29
N ASP A 16 -9.79 7.34 12.23
CA ASP A 16 -9.11 6.09 11.82
C ASP A 16 -7.59 6.15 11.97
N ILE A 17 -7.05 7.19 12.62
CA ILE A 17 -5.60 7.41 12.74
C ILE A 17 -4.88 6.16 13.31
N GLU A 18 -5.42 5.56 14.37
CA GLU A 18 -4.79 4.39 14.99
C GLU A 18 -4.89 3.14 14.12
N PHE A 19 -5.98 2.99 13.36
CA PHE A 19 -6.09 1.91 12.37
C PHE A 19 -5.01 2.02 11.30
N TRP A 20 -4.85 3.20 10.69
CA TRP A 20 -3.85 3.41 9.64
C TRP A 20 -2.41 3.26 10.17
N ALA A 21 -2.16 3.63 11.44
CA ALA A 21 -0.87 3.39 12.09
C ALA A 21 -0.60 1.89 12.31
N GLN A 22 -1.61 1.12 12.74
CA GLN A 22 -1.50 -0.34 12.88
C GLN A 22 -1.31 -1.02 11.52
N LEU A 23 -2.02 -0.57 10.49
CA LEU A 23 -1.88 -1.07 9.13
C LEU A 23 -0.46 -0.85 8.60
N ALA A 24 0.03 0.39 8.64
CA ALA A 24 1.38 0.73 8.19
C ALA A 24 2.47 -0.03 8.95
N LYS A 25 2.32 -0.15 10.28
CA LYS A 25 3.23 -0.96 11.10
C LYS A 25 3.17 -2.45 10.75
N GLY A 26 1.99 -2.99 10.49
CA GLY A 26 1.83 -4.39 10.10
C GLY A 26 2.51 -4.69 8.77
N LEU A 27 2.32 -3.82 7.79
CA LEU A 27 2.98 -3.92 6.48
C LEU A 27 4.51 -3.96 6.60
N CYS A 28 5.12 -3.08 7.41
CA CYS A 28 6.56 -3.09 7.68
C CYS A 28 7.05 -4.27 8.53
N ASN A 29 6.15 -5.05 9.14
CA ASN A 29 6.47 -6.28 9.87
C ASN A 29 6.01 -7.54 9.10
N ASP A 30 6.01 -7.44 7.77
CA ASP A 30 5.66 -8.54 6.84
C ASP A 30 4.28 -9.15 7.05
N LYS A 31 3.33 -8.39 7.60
CA LYS A 31 1.93 -8.81 7.64
C LYS A 31 1.30 -8.65 6.26
N ARG A 32 0.87 -9.78 5.67
CA ARG A 32 0.36 -9.91 4.29
C ARG A 32 -0.72 -11.00 4.22
N GLY A 33 -1.32 -11.19 3.05
CA GLY A 33 -2.30 -12.26 2.83
C GLY A 33 -3.60 -12.02 3.59
N ALA A 34 -4.15 -13.07 4.20
CA ALA A 34 -5.41 -13.03 4.96
C ALA A 34 -5.47 -11.90 6.00
N TRP A 35 -4.35 -11.61 6.68
CA TRP A 35 -4.30 -10.50 7.64
C TRP A 35 -4.65 -9.15 6.98
N LEU A 36 -4.16 -8.93 5.76
CA LEU A 36 -4.37 -7.69 5.03
C LEU A 36 -5.82 -7.61 4.51
N GLU A 37 -6.38 -8.71 4.01
CA GLU A 37 -7.80 -8.80 3.62
C GLU A 37 -8.71 -8.44 4.79
N GLU A 38 -8.48 -9.03 5.98
CA GLU A 38 -9.23 -8.74 7.20
C GLU A 38 -9.19 -7.24 7.58
N GLN A 39 -8.08 -6.54 7.30
CA GLN A 39 -7.99 -5.10 7.60
C GLN A 39 -8.87 -4.25 6.66
N PHE A 40 -9.11 -4.71 5.43
CA PHE A 40 -9.86 -3.96 4.42
C PHE A 40 -11.35 -4.31 4.34
N ASP A 41 -11.78 -5.45 4.91
CA ASP A 41 -13.18 -5.84 5.00
C ASP A 41 -14.07 -4.75 5.62
N ARG A 42 -13.54 -3.99 6.58
CA ARG A 42 -14.26 -2.89 7.25
C ARG A 42 -14.65 -1.73 6.33
N PHE A 43 -14.04 -1.62 5.15
CA PHE A 43 -14.33 -0.56 4.16
C PHE A 43 -15.32 -1.02 3.07
N GLY A 44 -15.82 -2.25 3.17
CA GLY A 44 -16.84 -2.82 2.30
C GLY A 44 -16.28 -3.60 1.11
N ASP A 45 -17.19 -4.27 0.40
CA ASP A 45 -16.87 -5.27 -0.64
C ASP A 45 -15.92 -4.76 -1.73
N LYS A 46 -15.98 -3.47 -2.06
CA LYS A 46 -15.09 -2.87 -3.05
C LYS A 46 -13.63 -2.89 -2.59
N ALA A 47 -13.36 -2.49 -1.34
CA ALA A 47 -12.02 -2.48 -0.79
C ALA A 47 -11.48 -3.91 -0.62
N ALA A 48 -12.33 -4.82 -0.14
CA ALA A 48 -12.00 -6.25 -0.03
C ALA A 48 -11.62 -6.86 -1.39
N SER A 49 -12.43 -6.62 -2.43
CA SER A 49 -12.13 -7.12 -3.77
C SER A 49 -10.85 -6.52 -4.37
N LEU A 50 -10.57 -5.24 -4.10
CA LEU A 50 -9.36 -4.57 -4.59
C LEU A 50 -8.11 -5.11 -3.92
N ILE A 51 -8.13 -5.33 -2.61
CA ILE A 51 -6.95 -5.86 -1.91
C ILE A 51 -6.65 -7.29 -2.34
N THR A 52 -7.66 -8.15 -2.51
CA THR A 52 -7.47 -9.50 -3.05
C THR A 52 -6.87 -9.47 -4.45
N SER A 53 -7.30 -8.52 -5.30
CA SER A 53 -6.74 -8.34 -6.65
C SER A 53 -5.26 -7.93 -6.62
N ILE A 54 -4.90 -6.98 -5.74
CA ILE A 54 -3.51 -6.55 -5.53
C ILE A 54 -2.64 -7.72 -5.08
N MET A 55 -3.13 -8.55 -4.15
CA MET A 55 -2.37 -9.71 -3.67
C MET A 55 -2.21 -10.80 -4.72
N ASN A 56 -3.26 -11.10 -5.48
CA ASN A 56 -3.20 -12.06 -6.58
C ASN A 56 -2.17 -11.62 -7.64
N GLU A 57 -2.11 -10.33 -7.94
CA GLU A 57 -1.12 -9.78 -8.86
C GLU A 57 0.31 -9.87 -8.28
N CYS A 58 0.49 -9.55 -7.00
CA CYS A 58 1.76 -9.76 -6.30
C CYS A 58 2.23 -11.22 -6.37
N GLU A 59 1.33 -12.18 -6.16
CA GLU A 59 1.64 -13.61 -6.18
C GLU A 59 1.96 -14.10 -7.60
N ARG A 60 1.13 -13.73 -8.59
CA ARG A 60 1.33 -14.07 -10.01
C ARG A 60 2.73 -13.69 -10.49
N GLN A 61 3.17 -12.49 -10.12
CA GLN A 61 4.44 -11.94 -10.55
C GLN A 61 5.61 -12.49 -9.74
N SER A 62 5.44 -12.72 -8.44
CA SER A 62 6.45 -13.43 -7.63
C SER A 62 6.71 -14.82 -8.20
N ASN A 63 5.67 -15.53 -8.63
CA ASN A 63 5.78 -16.83 -9.31
C ASN A 63 6.42 -16.74 -10.71
N ALA A 64 6.36 -15.57 -11.36
CA ALA A 64 7.04 -15.30 -12.63
C ALA A 64 8.51 -14.85 -12.47
N GLY A 65 9.06 -14.90 -11.25
CA GLY A 65 10.42 -14.44 -10.93
C GLY A 65 10.52 -12.94 -10.66
N GLY A 66 9.39 -12.26 -10.47
CA GLY A 66 9.29 -10.87 -10.05
C GLY A 66 9.69 -10.67 -8.58
N HIS A 67 10.10 -9.44 -8.24
CA HIS A 67 10.46 -9.10 -6.87
C HIS A 67 9.20 -8.78 -6.06
N ALA A 68 9.08 -9.42 -4.90
CA ALA A 68 8.00 -9.13 -3.96
C ALA A 68 8.09 -7.68 -3.47
N ILE A 69 6.93 -7.03 -3.31
CA ILE A 69 6.87 -5.72 -2.66
C ILE A 69 7.24 -5.88 -1.19
N MET A 70 8.13 -5.03 -0.70
CA MET A 70 8.52 -4.93 0.70
C MET A 70 8.28 -3.52 1.20
N PHE A 71 7.52 -3.39 2.29
CA PHE A 71 7.31 -2.11 2.96
C PHE A 71 8.47 -1.87 3.93
N ASP A 72 9.25 -0.83 3.69
CA ASP A 72 10.51 -0.59 4.38
C ASP A 72 10.30 0.30 5.61
N THR A 73 9.78 1.51 5.41
CA THR A 73 9.58 2.46 6.49
C THR A 73 8.19 3.08 6.48
N TRP A 74 7.73 3.49 7.66
CA TRP A 74 6.56 4.33 7.78
C TRP A 74 6.77 5.44 8.82
N LYS A 75 6.11 6.58 8.60
CA LYS A 75 6.10 7.73 9.50
C LYS A 75 4.69 8.32 9.55
N ARG A 76 4.35 8.94 10.68
CA ARG A 76 3.10 9.72 10.81
C ARG A 76 3.36 11.10 11.37
N ASN A 77 2.56 12.06 10.91
CA ASN A 77 2.42 13.38 11.50
C ASN A 77 0.92 13.70 11.64
N LYS A 78 0.39 13.56 12.85
CA LYS A 78 -1.07 13.56 13.11
C LYS A 78 -1.77 12.50 12.26
N ASN A 79 -2.72 12.89 11.42
CA ASN A 79 -3.45 12.02 10.51
C ASN A 79 -2.78 11.88 9.13
N ARG A 80 -1.56 12.42 8.93
CA ARG A 80 -0.78 12.27 7.69
C ARG A 80 0.18 11.10 7.82
N PHE A 81 0.16 10.23 6.82
CA PHE A 81 0.96 9.02 6.75
C PHE A 81 1.92 9.09 5.57
N TYR A 82 3.11 8.53 5.79
CA TYR A 82 4.18 8.40 4.82
C TYR A 82 4.66 6.96 4.91
N VAL A 83 4.52 6.19 3.85
CA VAL A 83 4.94 4.78 3.79
C VAL A 83 5.85 4.61 2.58
N THR A 84 7.03 4.04 2.78
CA THR A 84 7.95 3.69 1.70
C THR A 84 7.93 2.19 1.48
N ALA A 85 7.98 1.79 0.22
CA ALA A 85 8.09 0.40 -0.16
C ALA A 85 9.02 0.25 -1.36
N ASN A 86 9.63 -0.90 -1.47
CA ASN A 86 10.55 -1.28 -2.53
C ASN A 86 9.98 -2.49 -3.26
N GLY A 87 10.14 -2.54 -4.58
CA GLY A 87 9.64 -3.63 -5.40
C GLY A 87 10.25 -3.63 -6.79
N GLY A 88 9.79 -4.57 -7.61
CA GLY A 88 10.11 -4.57 -9.04
C GLY A 88 9.17 -3.69 -9.85
N TRP A 89 9.28 -3.80 -11.18
CA TRP A 89 8.42 -3.12 -12.16
C TRP A 89 6.91 -3.37 -11.99
N ILE A 90 6.52 -4.41 -11.26
CA ILE A 90 5.13 -4.69 -10.86
C ILE A 90 4.44 -3.50 -10.18
N LEU A 91 5.22 -2.60 -9.58
CA LEU A 91 4.69 -1.40 -8.96
C LEU A 91 3.87 -0.55 -9.94
N GLU A 92 4.27 -0.46 -11.21
CA GLU A 92 3.52 0.31 -12.20
C GLU A 92 2.10 -0.23 -12.41
N ASP A 93 1.93 -1.56 -12.41
CA ASP A 93 0.63 -2.22 -12.54
C ASP A 93 -0.20 -2.13 -11.26
N LEU A 94 0.45 -2.10 -10.10
CA LEU A 94 -0.20 -2.09 -8.79
C LEU A 94 -0.58 -0.68 -8.32
N LEU A 95 0.14 0.35 -8.74
CA LEU A 95 -0.10 1.73 -8.34
C LEU A 95 -1.54 2.21 -8.62
N PRO A 96 -2.16 1.94 -9.79
CA PRO A 96 -3.56 2.26 -10.05
C PRO A 96 -4.52 1.56 -9.08
N LEU A 97 -4.29 0.27 -8.79
CA LEU A 97 -5.13 -0.51 -7.89
C LEU A 97 -4.98 -0.04 -6.43
N MET A 98 -3.76 0.24 -5.99
CA MET A 98 -3.48 0.80 -4.68
C MET A 98 -4.11 2.18 -4.52
N ARG A 99 -4.08 3.01 -5.58
CA ARG A 99 -4.77 4.31 -5.59
C ARG A 99 -6.26 4.13 -5.39
N GLU A 100 -6.88 3.25 -6.17
CA GLU A 100 -8.32 3.01 -6.07
C GLU A 100 -8.71 2.46 -4.70
N LEU A 101 -7.93 1.51 -4.16
CA LEU A 101 -8.14 0.94 -2.84
C LEU A 101 -8.11 2.02 -1.76
N LEU A 102 -7.03 2.80 -1.69
CA LEU A 102 -6.85 3.82 -0.66
C LEU A 102 -7.94 4.91 -0.74
N LEU A 103 -8.30 5.34 -1.95
CA LEU A 103 -9.41 6.29 -2.14
C LEU A 103 -10.75 5.70 -1.70
N SER A 104 -11.00 4.41 -1.96
CA SER A 104 -12.22 3.74 -1.49
C SER A 104 -12.30 3.63 0.04
N CYS A 105 -11.15 3.63 0.72
CA CYS A 105 -11.06 3.64 2.18
C CYS A 105 -11.21 5.06 2.79
N GLY A 106 -11.48 6.08 1.97
CA GLY A 106 -11.75 7.44 2.43
C GLY A 106 -10.50 8.26 2.78
N VAL A 107 -9.30 7.84 2.35
CA VAL A 107 -8.10 8.66 2.52
C VAL A 107 -8.16 9.90 1.61
N GLN A 108 -7.50 10.97 2.06
CA GLN A 108 -7.45 12.26 1.39
C GLN A 108 -6.01 12.62 1.04
N ASN A 109 -5.81 13.56 0.12
CA ASN A 109 -4.48 14.04 -0.30
C ASN A 109 -3.52 12.89 -0.67
N LEU A 110 -4.05 11.87 -1.36
CA LEU A 110 -3.29 10.68 -1.74
C LEU A 110 -2.29 11.01 -2.85
N VAL A 111 -1.03 10.76 -2.55
CA VAL A 111 0.11 10.90 -3.44
C VAL A 111 0.84 9.56 -3.46
N LEU A 112 1.08 9.07 -4.67
CA LEU A 112 1.88 7.87 -4.94
C LEU A 112 2.99 8.33 -5.87
N GLU A 113 4.21 8.40 -5.36
CA GLU A 113 5.39 8.93 -6.06
C GLU A 113 6.50 7.89 -6.04
N ASP A 114 7.21 7.76 -7.17
CA ASP A 114 8.57 7.23 -7.16
C ASP A 114 9.44 8.26 -6.40
N PRO A 115 10.30 7.88 -5.44
CA PRO A 115 11.22 8.81 -4.79
C PRO A 115 12.20 9.48 -5.77
N GLU A 116 12.32 9.03 -7.02
CA GLU A 116 13.18 9.65 -8.03
C GLU A 116 12.45 10.55 -9.03
N TRP A 117 11.85 11.67 -8.61
CA TRP A 117 11.73 12.86 -9.48
C TRP A 117 11.83 14.16 -8.65
N GLU A 118 12.98 14.36 -7.99
CA GLU A 118 13.50 15.72 -7.74
C GLU A 118 14.59 15.99 -8.78
N TYR A 119 14.22 16.58 -9.92
CA TYR A 119 15.15 17.27 -10.83
C TYR A 119 15.03 18.77 -10.65
#